data_AF-A0A2E4ZVN8-F1
#
_entry.id   AF-A0A2E4ZVN8-F1
#
_cell.length_a   1.000
_cell.length_b   1.000
_cell.length_c   1.000
_cell.angle_alpha   90.00
_cell.angle_beta   90.00
_cell.angle_gamma   90.00
#
_symmetry.space_group_name_H-M   'P 1'
#
loop_
_entity.id
_entity.type
_entity.pdbx_description
1 polymer ?
#
loop_
_entity_poly.entity_id
_entity_poly.type
_entity_poly.pdbx_seq_one_letter_code
_entity_poly.pdbx_strand_id
1 'polypeptide(L)'
;MRKPETTWGKPSTCSFRGNPLATIRSKDLLTMVCCRCCCPHNFRKPMLAFCINNWSVPLSRCTKREDADFRPMAFLCLFMGAVLAIGQVCVAKEGMVLSWPTANPAFAQGKPYGNYVQPTSRENPIESGIYGCVRNNGFKFHEGIDLKSIKRDASNRPLDTVFAAMNGVVVHVNPRAGDSSYGIYVVLEHRELNPAVYSLYAHLSRVEAPLKVGSAVKVGQPIGRMGNTSGGYRIPLERAHLHFEIGLRLTDHFQAWYDRRKFTSKNRHGKYNGMNLVGFDPLAFYRSYNAKKVKHPIDYLASLPQVAVVRAKSTRIPDFARRYPALSSYDGKGRAPTLWDVTFGPAGIPLRCDPAPAGTSLPAKLRYQVLSHKAPPGCCSKCRALAVRRGTSFIPSNQLGTYLELLLGN
;
A
#
# COMPACT_ATOMS: atom_id res chain seq x y z
N MET A 1 9.13 -7.68 -47.66
CA MET A 1 7.90 -7.82 -48.48
C MET A 1 6.70 -8.00 -47.55
N ARG A 2 5.53 -7.46 -47.94
CA ARG A 2 4.15 -7.68 -47.43
C ARG A 2 3.89 -7.71 -45.91
N LYS A 3 3.11 -6.72 -45.43
CA LYS A 3 2.30 -6.81 -44.19
C LYS A 3 1.10 -7.75 -44.43
N PRO A 4 0.50 -8.35 -43.38
CA PRO A 4 -0.89 -8.77 -43.39
C PRO A 4 -1.80 -7.62 -42.95
N GLU A 5 -2.82 -7.33 -43.74
CA GLU A 5 -3.97 -6.51 -43.35
C GLU A 5 -4.97 -7.38 -42.58
N THR A 6 -5.67 -6.81 -41.61
CA THR A 6 -6.86 -7.45 -41.01
C THR A 6 -8.07 -6.57 -41.22
N THR A 7 -9.00 -7.06 -42.03
CA THR A 7 -10.24 -6.40 -42.43
C THR A 7 -11.26 -6.38 -41.29
N TRP A 8 -12.05 -5.30 -41.22
CA TRP A 8 -13.08 -5.12 -40.20
C TRP A 8 -14.40 -5.78 -40.62
N GLY A 9 -14.87 -6.75 -39.83
CA GLY A 9 -16.23 -7.29 -39.92
C GLY A 9 -17.24 -6.42 -39.14
N LYS A 10 -18.38 -6.10 -39.76
CA LYS A 10 -19.50 -5.38 -39.12
C LYS A 10 -20.30 -6.30 -38.16
N PRO A 11 -21.01 -5.74 -37.16
CA PRO A 11 -21.64 -6.52 -36.10
C PRO A 11 -22.95 -7.19 -36.53
N SER A 12 -23.18 -8.41 -36.05
CA SER A 12 -24.45 -9.12 -36.17
C SER A 12 -25.46 -8.65 -35.13
N THR A 13 -26.61 -8.17 -35.60
CA THR A 13 -27.77 -7.85 -34.77
C THR A 13 -28.47 -9.12 -34.29
N CYS A 14 -28.77 -9.22 -32.99
CA CYS A 14 -29.66 -10.25 -32.47
C CYS A 14 -30.87 -9.58 -31.81
N SER A 15 -32.06 -9.81 -32.35
CA SER A 15 -33.30 -9.26 -31.80
C SER A 15 -33.95 -10.26 -30.85
N PHE A 16 -34.42 -9.79 -29.69
CA PHE A 16 -35.43 -10.50 -28.91
C PHE A 16 -36.70 -9.67 -28.80
N ARG A 17 -37.81 -10.27 -29.22
CA ARG A 17 -39.16 -9.73 -29.01
C ARG A 17 -39.57 -10.02 -27.56
N GLY A 18 -40.24 -9.07 -26.91
CA GLY A 18 -40.82 -9.26 -25.57
C GLY A 18 -42.31 -9.56 -25.62
N ASN A 19 -42.86 -9.98 -24.47
CA ASN A 19 -44.17 -9.54 -23.95
C ASN A 19 -44.27 -9.87 -22.44
N PRO A 20 -45.25 -9.30 -21.69
CA PRO A 20 -44.93 -8.73 -20.37
C PRO A 20 -45.81 -9.29 -19.22
N LEU A 21 -45.93 -8.49 -18.13
CA LEU A 21 -46.62 -8.71 -16.85
C LEU A 21 -45.72 -9.37 -15.77
N ALA A 22 -45.82 -9.03 -14.47
CA ALA A 22 -46.83 -8.22 -13.79
C ALA A 22 -46.24 -7.17 -12.82
N THR A 23 -46.99 -6.09 -12.61
CA THR A 23 -46.72 -5.04 -11.62
C THR A 23 -47.36 -5.41 -10.29
N ILE A 24 -46.60 -5.36 -9.18
CA ILE A 24 -47.19 -5.33 -7.83
C ILE A 24 -46.65 -4.11 -7.08
N ARG A 25 -47.56 -3.19 -6.74
CA ARG A 25 -47.37 -2.20 -5.67
C ARG A 25 -48.20 -2.69 -4.49
N SER A 26 -47.64 -2.63 -3.29
CA SER A 26 -48.42 -2.46 -2.07
C SER A 26 -47.87 -1.28 -1.28
N LYS A 27 -48.79 -0.43 -0.82
CA LYS A 27 -48.57 0.48 0.30
C LYS A 27 -49.05 -0.22 1.58
N ASP A 28 -48.83 0.48 2.68
CA ASP A 28 -49.46 0.37 4.01
C ASP A 28 -48.45 -0.08 5.07
N LEU A 29 -47.95 0.84 5.92
CA LEU A 29 -48.58 1.54 7.06
C LEU A 29 -48.62 0.71 8.35
N LEU A 30 -47.91 1.25 9.36
CA LEU A 30 -48.03 1.06 10.81
C LEU A 30 -48.34 -0.34 11.37
N THR A 31 -47.35 -0.89 12.11
CA THR A 31 -47.58 -1.20 13.54
C THR A 31 -46.35 -0.82 14.36
N MET A 32 -46.51 0.06 15.35
CA MET A 32 -45.51 0.26 16.42
C MET A 32 -45.54 -0.93 17.38
N VAL A 33 -44.38 -1.50 17.72
CA VAL A 33 -44.22 -2.25 18.97
C VAL A 33 -43.46 -1.37 19.95
N CYS A 34 -44.08 -1.11 21.10
CA CYS A 34 -43.57 -0.24 22.14
C CYS A 34 -42.64 -1.01 23.08
N CYS A 35 -41.44 -0.49 23.32
CA CYS A 35 -40.64 -0.81 24.52
C CYS A 35 -40.18 0.49 25.16
N ARG A 36 -40.92 0.93 26.18
CA ARG A 36 -40.48 1.94 27.15
C ARG A 36 -39.60 1.29 28.23
N CYS A 37 -38.88 2.16 28.95
CA CYS A 37 -38.03 1.97 30.14
C CYS A 37 -36.52 2.03 29.86
N CYS A 38 -35.70 2.83 30.57
CA CYS A 38 -36.00 3.97 31.46
C CYS A 38 -34.80 4.93 31.40
N CYS A 39 -35.04 6.23 31.54
CA CYS A 39 -34.04 7.24 31.90
C CYS A 39 -34.30 7.66 33.35
N PRO A 40 -33.30 8.07 34.15
CA PRO A 40 -32.89 9.48 34.10
C PRO A 40 -31.41 9.78 34.48
N HIS A 41 -30.79 10.78 33.85
CA HIS A 41 -30.57 12.11 34.45
C HIS A 41 -29.58 13.00 33.69
N ASN A 42 -29.97 14.28 33.57
CA ASN A 42 -29.15 15.39 33.11
C ASN A 42 -27.84 15.56 33.91
N PHE A 43 -26.75 15.87 33.20
CA PHE A 43 -25.79 16.87 33.67
C PHE A 43 -25.36 17.78 32.51
N ARG A 44 -25.85 19.03 32.51
CA ARG A 44 -25.22 20.15 31.79
C ARG A 44 -24.42 20.96 32.81
N LYS A 45 -23.15 21.26 32.52
CA LYS A 45 -22.44 22.42 33.09
C LYS A 45 -21.69 23.15 31.96
N PRO A 46 -21.49 24.48 32.08
CA PRO A 46 -21.20 25.34 30.94
C PRO A 46 -19.69 25.57 30.72
N MET A 47 -19.37 26.16 29.56
CA MET A 47 -18.04 26.73 29.29
C MET A 47 -17.74 27.88 30.26
N LEU A 48 -16.53 27.92 30.81
CA LEU A 48 -15.94 29.16 31.31
C LEU A 48 -15.09 29.76 30.19
N ALA A 49 -15.43 30.98 29.78
CA ALA A 49 -14.51 31.85 29.05
C ALA A 49 -13.74 32.70 30.06
N PHE A 50 -12.42 32.77 29.92
CA PHE A 50 -11.59 33.74 30.63
C PHE A 50 -10.86 34.59 29.60
N CYS A 51 -11.37 35.81 29.40
CA CYS A 51 -10.64 36.88 28.74
C CYS A 51 -9.98 37.74 29.82
N ILE A 52 -8.66 37.83 29.82
CA ILE A 52 -7.93 38.94 30.45
C ILE A 52 -6.92 39.44 29.42
N ASN A 53 -7.09 40.70 29.01
CA ASN A 53 -6.16 41.40 28.12
C ASN A 53 -5.25 42.31 28.95
N ASN A 54 -3.98 42.38 28.54
CA ASN A 54 -3.02 43.46 28.72
C ASN A 54 -2.72 44.00 30.14
N TRP A 55 -1.42 44.13 30.44
CA TRP A 55 -0.78 45.41 30.75
C TRP A 55 0.74 45.32 30.54
N SER A 56 1.38 46.47 30.36
CA SER A 56 2.81 46.68 30.06
C SER A 56 3.29 47.91 30.87
N VAL A 57 4.56 48.17 31.18
CA VAL A 57 5.91 47.72 30.75
C VAL A 57 6.83 47.83 32.02
N PRO A 58 8.19 47.96 32.03
CA PRO A 58 9.29 47.58 31.12
C PRO A 58 10.47 46.84 31.83
N LEU A 59 11.57 46.65 31.09
CA LEU A 59 12.90 46.13 31.48
C LEU A 59 13.58 46.80 32.69
N SER A 60 14.50 46.06 33.34
CA SER A 60 15.69 46.59 34.02
C SER A 60 16.84 45.55 34.06
N ARG A 61 18.09 46.00 34.18
CA ARG A 61 19.35 45.23 34.01
C ARG A 61 20.04 44.89 35.35
N CYS A 62 21.16 44.15 35.24
CA CYS A 62 22.31 44.06 36.18
C CYS A 62 22.10 43.16 37.43
N THR A 63 23.10 42.46 37.99
CA THR A 63 24.54 42.26 37.65
C THR A 63 25.12 41.01 38.35
N LYS A 64 26.29 40.53 37.89
CA LYS A 64 27.44 39.89 38.62
C LYS A 64 27.15 39.11 39.93
N ARG A 65 27.45 37.80 39.99
CA ARG A 65 28.77 37.17 40.28
C ARG A 65 29.14 37.23 41.76
N GLU A 66 29.29 36.06 42.40
CA GLU A 66 30.44 35.77 43.28
C GLU A 66 30.61 34.27 43.54
N ASP A 67 31.87 33.89 43.77
CA ASP A 67 32.37 32.53 43.92
C ASP A 67 32.51 32.20 45.43
N ALA A 68 32.24 30.96 45.85
CA ALA A 68 32.62 30.48 47.20
C ALA A 68 32.83 28.96 47.24
N ASP A 69 34.10 28.54 47.33
CA ASP A 69 34.50 27.18 47.67
C ASP A 69 34.11 26.81 49.11
N PHE A 70 33.56 25.61 49.32
CA PHE A 70 33.65 24.92 50.61
C PHE A 70 33.67 23.40 50.42
N ARG A 71 34.76 22.76 50.85
CA ARG A 71 34.91 21.30 50.99
C ARG A 71 35.37 21.01 52.44
N PRO A 72 35.31 19.75 52.91
CA PRO A 72 34.08 19.01 53.17
C PRO A 72 34.05 18.50 54.62
N MET A 73 32.87 18.22 55.19
CA MET A 73 32.80 17.42 56.41
C MET A 73 31.92 16.19 56.21
N ALA A 74 32.47 15.03 56.57
CA ALA A 74 31.83 13.75 56.39
C ALA A 74 30.69 13.55 57.41
N PHE A 75 29.47 13.36 56.92
CA PHE A 75 28.39 12.76 57.71
C PHE A 75 27.95 11.45 57.08
N LEU A 76 28.03 10.41 57.91
CA LEU A 76 27.73 9.02 57.56
C LEU A 76 26.22 8.79 57.54
N CYS A 77 25.54 9.15 56.45
CA CYS A 77 24.13 8.81 56.26
C CYS A 77 23.97 7.49 55.50
N LEU A 78 23.60 6.42 56.23
CA LEU A 78 23.07 5.20 55.64
C LEU A 78 21.75 5.49 54.91
N PHE A 79 21.81 5.78 53.62
CA PHE A 79 20.64 5.72 52.75
C PHE A 79 20.57 4.34 52.07
N MET A 80 19.84 3.41 52.70
CA MET A 80 19.13 2.37 51.94
C MET A 80 18.03 3.06 51.12
N GLY A 81 18.40 3.59 49.95
CA GLY A 81 17.50 4.17 48.97
C GLY A 81 17.42 3.26 47.75
N ALA A 82 16.24 2.72 47.46
CA ALA A 82 16.03 1.74 46.40
C ALA A 82 16.65 2.19 45.06
N VAL A 83 17.45 1.32 44.45
CA VAL A 83 17.76 1.42 43.02
C VAL A 83 16.43 1.32 42.28
N LEU A 84 15.91 2.46 41.80
CA LEU A 84 14.88 2.41 40.78
C LEU A 84 15.50 1.74 39.57
N ALA A 85 15.17 0.46 39.39
CA ALA A 85 15.19 -0.15 38.09
C ALA A 85 14.26 0.71 37.21
N ILE A 86 14.86 1.59 36.40
CA ILE A 86 14.16 2.26 35.31
C ILE A 86 13.84 1.15 34.32
N GLY A 87 12.74 0.45 34.59
CA GLY A 87 12.17 -0.49 33.66
C GLY A 87 12.00 0.27 32.36
N GLN A 88 12.58 -0.26 31.29
CA GLN A 88 12.23 0.19 29.95
C GLN A 88 10.72 -0.03 29.83
N VAL A 89 9.95 1.03 30.01
CA VAL A 89 8.57 1.07 29.58
C VAL A 89 8.66 0.84 28.08
N CYS A 90 8.38 -0.39 27.66
CA CYS A 90 8.15 -0.72 26.28
C CYS A 90 7.00 0.18 25.83
N VAL A 91 7.34 1.34 25.26
CA VAL A 91 6.38 2.22 24.60
C VAL A 91 5.71 1.35 23.57
N ALA A 92 4.48 0.94 23.86
CA ALA A 92 3.70 0.10 22.97
C ALA A 92 3.64 0.88 21.65
N LYS A 93 4.29 0.33 20.61
CA LYS A 93 4.44 1.02 19.34
C LYS A 93 3.04 1.41 18.87
N GLU A 94 2.76 2.71 18.86
CA GLU A 94 1.40 3.17 18.58
C GLU A 94 0.95 2.62 17.22
N GLY A 95 -0.33 2.25 17.16
CA GLY A 95 -0.90 1.68 15.94
C GLY A 95 -0.68 2.62 14.75
N MET A 96 -0.55 2.04 13.56
CA MET A 96 -0.48 2.79 12.31
C MET A 96 -1.63 3.81 12.23
N VAL A 97 -1.31 5.08 11.99
CA VAL A 97 -2.34 6.07 11.61
C VAL A 97 -2.46 6.08 10.09
N LEU A 98 -3.65 5.73 9.60
CA LEU A 98 -3.99 5.64 8.18
C LEU A 98 -5.07 6.65 7.80
N SER A 99 -4.84 7.43 6.74
CA SER A 99 -5.75 8.43 6.19
C SER A 99 -6.04 8.18 4.71
N TRP A 100 -7.21 8.58 4.23
CA TRP A 100 -7.61 8.43 2.83
C TRP A 100 -6.85 9.45 1.94
N PRO A 101 -6.29 9.05 0.79
CA PRO A 101 -5.34 9.88 0.05
C PRO A 101 -5.99 10.97 -0.82
N THR A 102 -7.31 11.17 -0.71
CA THR A 102 -8.08 12.17 -1.49
C THR A 102 -9.13 12.85 -0.63
N ALA A 103 -9.61 14.02 -1.06
CA ALA A 103 -10.69 14.75 -0.40
C ALA A 103 -12.09 14.12 -0.57
N ASN A 104 -12.23 13.01 -1.32
CA ASN A 104 -13.53 12.36 -1.56
C ASN A 104 -13.96 11.53 -0.33
N PRO A 105 -15.02 11.92 0.41
CA PRO A 105 -15.40 11.26 1.66
C PRO A 105 -16.18 9.96 1.45
N ALA A 106 -16.54 9.61 0.21
CA ALA A 106 -17.48 8.54 -0.08
C ALA A 106 -17.05 7.16 0.45
N PHE A 107 -15.75 6.87 0.47
CA PHE A 107 -15.23 5.63 1.06
C PHE A 107 -15.48 5.58 2.59
N ALA A 108 -15.16 6.66 3.32
CA ALA A 108 -15.37 6.76 4.76
C ALA A 108 -16.88 6.75 5.12
N GLN A 109 -17.74 7.25 4.23
CA GLN A 109 -19.19 7.21 4.36
C GLN A 109 -19.82 5.86 3.95
N GLY A 110 -19.03 4.83 3.63
CA GLY A 110 -19.55 3.50 3.26
C GLY A 110 -20.32 3.45 1.94
N LYS A 111 -20.13 4.43 1.04
CA LYS A 111 -20.81 4.48 -0.26
C LYS A 111 -20.31 3.37 -1.20
N PRO A 112 -21.08 2.98 -2.24
CA PRO A 112 -20.62 2.02 -3.24
C PRO A 112 -19.48 2.59 -4.12
N TYR A 113 -18.77 1.70 -4.85
CA TYR A 113 -17.61 2.06 -5.67
C TYR A 113 -17.88 3.21 -6.66
N GLY A 114 -19.10 3.30 -7.20
CA GLY A 114 -19.50 4.35 -8.14
C GLY A 114 -19.28 5.79 -7.62
N ASN A 115 -19.17 6.00 -6.31
CA ASN A 115 -18.94 7.31 -5.71
C ASN A 115 -17.46 7.72 -5.59
N TYR A 116 -16.49 6.78 -5.66
CA TYR A 116 -15.06 7.10 -5.53
C TYR A 116 -14.12 6.41 -6.53
N VAL A 117 -14.48 5.26 -7.10
CA VAL A 117 -13.65 4.53 -8.08
C VAL A 117 -13.84 5.10 -9.49
N GLN A 118 -12.73 5.35 -10.19
CA GLN A 118 -12.70 5.74 -11.59
C GLN A 118 -12.53 4.49 -12.49
N PRO A 119 -13.53 4.08 -13.30
CA PRO A 119 -13.35 2.99 -14.26
C PRO A 119 -12.42 3.39 -15.42
N THR A 120 -11.84 2.38 -16.09
CA THR A 120 -10.92 2.57 -17.22
C THR A 120 -11.58 3.17 -18.46
N SER A 121 -12.89 3.04 -18.62
CA SER A 121 -13.70 3.77 -19.61
C SER A 121 -15.18 3.80 -19.16
N ARG A 122 -16.08 4.41 -19.93
CA ARG A 122 -17.52 4.46 -19.58
C ARG A 122 -18.21 3.11 -19.78
N GLU A 123 -17.68 2.30 -20.68
CA GLU A 123 -18.19 1.00 -21.10
C GLU A 123 -17.65 -0.15 -20.23
N ASN A 124 -16.58 0.11 -19.45
CA ASN A 124 -16.02 -0.86 -18.53
C ASN A 124 -16.78 -0.86 -17.19
N PRO A 125 -16.91 -2.02 -16.51
CA PRO A 125 -17.41 -2.09 -15.14
C PRO A 125 -16.64 -1.17 -14.18
N ILE A 126 -17.28 -0.72 -13.10
CA ILE A 126 -16.66 0.17 -12.09
C ILE A 126 -15.42 -0.51 -11.47
N GLU A 127 -15.47 -1.83 -11.36
CA GLU A 127 -14.40 -2.70 -10.88
C GLU A 127 -13.11 -2.56 -11.71
N SER A 128 -13.17 -2.10 -12.97
CA SER A 128 -11.95 -1.89 -13.79
C SER A 128 -10.94 -0.91 -13.18
N GLY A 129 -11.37 -0.08 -12.21
CA GLY A 129 -10.53 0.82 -11.41
C GLY A 129 -10.16 0.31 -10.01
N ILE A 130 -10.55 -0.90 -9.58
CA ILE A 130 -10.11 -1.48 -8.29
C ILE A 130 -8.89 -2.40 -8.46
N TYR A 131 -8.33 -2.89 -7.37
CA TYR A 131 -7.18 -3.81 -7.38
C TYR A 131 -7.57 -5.18 -7.97
N GLY A 132 -6.64 -5.83 -8.68
CA GLY A 132 -6.78 -7.23 -9.10
C GLY A 132 -6.87 -7.49 -10.61
N CYS A 133 -7.27 -8.70 -10.99
CA CYS A 133 -7.55 -9.07 -12.39
C CYS A 133 -8.93 -8.53 -12.84
N VAL A 134 -9.05 -7.21 -12.98
CA VAL A 134 -10.32 -6.52 -13.24
C VAL A 134 -10.38 -5.80 -14.60
N ARG A 135 -9.29 -5.83 -15.37
CA ARG A 135 -9.20 -5.21 -16.70
C ARG A 135 -9.11 -6.28 -17.79
N ASN A 136 -9.54 -5.94 -19.01
CA ASN A 136 -9.58 -6.83 -20.18
C ASN A 136 -10.22 -8.21 -19.85
N ASN A 137 -11.48 -8.24 -19.40
CA ASN A 137 -12.19 -9.48 -19.03
C ASN A 137 -11.46 -10.37 -17.99
N GLY A 138 -10.63 -9.74 -17.16
CA GLY A 138 -9.81 -10.37 -16.12
C GLY A 138 -8.45 -10.87 -16.60
N PHE A 139 -8.00 -10.51 -17.81
CA PHE A 139 -6.67 -10.86 -18.32
C PHE A 139 -5.60 -9.78 -18.08
N LYS A 140 -5.96 -8.61 -17.55
CA LYS A 140 -5.01 -7.56 -17.17
C LYS A 140 -5.13 -7.22 -15.67
N PHE A 141 -3.99 -7.23 -15.00
CA PHE A 141 -3.87 -6.90 -13.57
C PHE A 141 -3.89 -5.39 -13.34
N HIS A 142 -4.31 -4.99 -12.14
CA HIS A 142 -4.24 -3.64 -11.63
C HIS A 142 -3.64 -3.67 -10.22
N GLU A 143 -2.47 -3.05 -10.04
CA GLU A 143 -1.65 -3.11 -8.81
C GLU A 143 -2.17 -2.19 -7.68
N GLY A 144 -3.16 -1.34 -7.98
CA GLY A 144 -3.67 -0.31 -7.07
C GLY A 144 -5.15 -0.01 -7.33
N ILE A 145 -5.58 1.19 -6.95
CA ILE A 145 -6.94 1.69 -7.14
C ILE A 145 -6.95 3.07 -7.77
N ASP A 146 -7.92 3.31 -8.65
CA ASP A 146 -8.10 4.57 -9.37
C ASP A 146 -9.21 5.39 -8.67
N LEU A 147 -8.84 6.51 -8.06
CA LEU A 147 -9.74 7.36 -7.29
C LEU A 147 -10.12 8.62 -8.06
N LYS A 148 -11.43 8.81 -8.31
CA LYS A 148 -11.94 9.91 -9.14
C LYS A 148 -11.86 11.27 -8.45
N SER A 149 -11.63 12.30 -9.26
CA SER A 149 -11.77 13.70 -8.89
C SER A 149 -13.21 14.05 -8.48
N ILE A 150 -13.36 14.89 -7.44
CA ILE A 150 -14.63 15.51 -7.04
C ILE A 150 -14.67 17.03 -7.26
N LYS A 151 -13.55 17.66 -7.64
CA LYS A 151 -13.49 19.10 -7.95
C LYS A 151 -12.75 19.36 -9.26
N ARG A 152 -13.32 20.17 -10.15
CA ARG A 152 -12.75 20.48 -11.47
C ARG A 152 -12.87 21.96 -11.80
N ASP A 153 -12.00 22.45 -12.68
CA ASP A 153 -12.13 23.79 -13.25
C ASP A 153 -12.91 23.81 -14.58
N ALA A 154 -13.09 25.00 -15.15
CA ALA A 154 -13.79 25.22 -16.42
C ALA A 154 -13.15 24.48 -17.62
N SER A 155 -11.87 24.08 -17.53
CA SER A 155 -11.21 23.23 -18.52
C SER A 155 -11.35 21.73 -18.22
N ASN A 156 -12.24 21.34 -17.30
CA ASN A 156 -12.42 19.97 -16.81
C ASN A 156 -11.17 19.36 -16.13
N ARG A 157 -10.15 20.17 -15.77
CA ARG A 157 -8.94 19.70 -15.09
C ARG A 157 -9.23 19.46 -13.60
N PRO A 158 -8.75 18.36 -12.99
CA PRO A 158 -8.99 18.08 -11.58
C PRO A 158 -8.28 19.09 -10.65
N LEU A 159 -8.97 19.47 -9.58
CA LEU A 159 -8.49 20.40 -8.56
C LEU A 159 -8.24 19.72 -7.21
N ASP A 160 -8.48 18.42 -7.11
CA ASP A 160 -8.32 17.61 -5.91
C ASP A 160 -6.85 17.58 -5.43
N THR A 161 -6.66 17.92 -4.15
CA THR A 161 -5.41 17.68 -3.43
C THR A 161 -5.26 16.18 -3.13
N VAL A 162 -4.04 15.68 -3.30
CA VAL A 162 -3.63 14.32 -2.92
C VAL A 162 -2.84 14.39 -1.62
N PHE A 163 -3.14 13.50 -0.69
CA PHE A 163 -2.60 13.49 0.67
C PHE A 163 -1.78 12.23 0.95
N ALA A 164 -0.75 12.34 1.77
CA ALA A 164 0.00 11.19 2.27
C ALA A 164 -0.89 10.29 3.14
N ALA A 165 -1.03 9.02 2.77
CA ALA A 165 -1.87 8.06 3.48
C ALA A 165 -1.39 7.74 4.90
N MET A 166 -0.08 7.83 5.16
CA MET A 166 0.60 7.46 6.40
C MET A 166 1.85 8.34 6.58
N ASN A 167 2.37 8.46 7.82
CA ASN A 167 3.70 9.04 8.07
C ASN A 167 4.77 8.29 7.26
N GLY A 168 5.74 9.00 6.67
CA GLY A 168 6.80 8.36 5.90
C GLY A 168 7.83 9.33 5.33
N VAL A 169 8.65 8.82 4.41
CA VAL A 169 9.68 9.59 3.70
C VAL A 169 9.45 9.48 2.19
N VAL A 170 9.57 10.59 1.46
CA VAL A 170 9.59 10.60 -0.01
C VAL A 170 10.84 9.86 -0.49
N VAL A 171 10.68 8.74 -1.17
CA VAL A 171 11.80 7.91 -1.65
C VAL A 171 11.97 7.91 -3.17
N HIS A 172 10.92 8.30 -3.91
CA HIS A 172 11.02 8.54 -5.34
C HIS A 172 10.06 9.66 -5.75
N VAL A 173 10.50 10.47 -6.73
CA VAL A 173 9.67 11.45 -7.43
C VAL A 173 10.00 11.33 -8.91
N ASN A 174 8.98 11.09 -9.74
CA ASN A 174 9.08 11.32 -11.18
C ASN A 174 8.35 12.62 -11.53
N PRO A 175 9.06 13.72 -11.85
CA PRO A 175 8.43 14.99 -12.23
C PRO A 175 8.02 15.04 -13.71
N ARG A 176 8.32 14.01 -14.51
CA ARG A 176 8.13 14.03 -15.97
C ARG A 176 7.09 13.03 -16.43
N ALA A 177 5.95 13.54 -16.93
CA ALA A 177 4.82 12.71 -17.37
C ALA A 177 5.19 11.61 -18.38
N GLY A 178 6.09 11.90 -19.33
CA GLY A 178 6.48 10.94 -20.38
C GLY A 178 7.42 9.82 -19.94
N ASP A 179 8.09 9.96 -18.79
CA ASP A 179 9.15 9.03 -18.36
C ASP A 179 8.60 7.75 -17.69
N SER A 180 7.30 7.65 -17.42
CA SER A 180 6.66 6.48 -16.81
C SER A 180 5.20 6.33 -17.22
N SER A 181 4.69 5.09 -17.30
CA SER A 181 3.25 4.85 -17.44
C SER A 181 2.42 5.48 -16.32
N TYR A 182 2.98 5.59 -15.11
CA TYR A 182 2.39 6.28 -13.96
C TYR A 182 2.30 7.81 -14.11
N GLY A 183 2.85 8.40 -15.18
CA GLY A 183 2.89 9.85 -15.36
C GLY A 183 3.81 10.53 -14.36
N ILE A 184 3.38 11.68 -13.84
CA ILE A 184 4.01 12.32 -12.68
C ILE A 184 3.56 11.54 -11.44
N TYR A 185 4.51 11.05 -10.66
CA TYR A 185 4.20 10.25 -9.47
C TYR A 185 5.22 10.41 -8.34
N VAL A 186 4.77 10.08 -7.13
CA VAL A 186 5.57 10.04 -5.89
C VAL A 186 5.47 8.65 -5.28
N VAL A 187 6.57 8.18 -4.68
CA VAL A 187 6.56 7.00 -3.80
C VAL A 187 7.03 7.42 -2.41
N LEU A 188 6.25 7.04 -1.41
CA LEU A 188 6.58 7.17 0.01
C LEU A 188 6.99 5.80 0.59
N GLU A 189 7.91 5.79 1.54
CA GLU A 189 8.29 4.59 2.31
C GLU A 189 7.99 4.81 3.80
N HIS A 190 7.21 3.90 4.39
CA HIS A 190 6.64 4.02 5.73
C HIS A 190 7.48 3.21 6.73
N ARG A 191 8.71 3.66 6.96
CA ARG A 191 9.77 2.94 7.70
C ARG A 191 9.47 2.67 9.17
N GLU A 192 8.57 3.46 9.77
CA GLU A 192 8.14 3.29 11.16
C GLU A 192 7.14 2.13 11.34
N LEU A 193 6.56 1.60 10.24
CA LEU A 193 5.61 0.50 10.28
C LEU A 193 6.32 -0.88 10.31
N ASN A 194 5.56 -1.92 10.66
CA ASN A 194 6.05 -3.30 10.65
C ASN A 194 5.16 -4.21 9.76
N PRO A 195 5.70 -4.83 8.69
CA PRO A 195 6.91 -4.41 8.00
C PRO A 195 6.77 -2.97 7.46
N ALA A 196 7.88 -2.37 7.04
CA ALA A 196 7.83 -1.14 6.25
C ALA A 196 7.12 -1.42 4.91
N VAL A 197 6.18 -0.56 4.53
CA VAL A 197 5.47 -0.63 3.25
C VAL A 197 5.77 0.61 2.41
N TYR A 198 5.60 0.51 1.09
CA TYR A 198 5.54 1.70 0.23
C TYR A 198 4.08 2.13 0.03
N SER A 199 3.88 3.40 -0.32
CA SER A 199 2.68 3.83 -1.04
C SER A 199 3.05 4.68 -2.27
N LEU A 200 2.31 4.51 -3.36
CA LEU A 200 2.56 5.15 -4.66
C LEU A 200 1.36 6.02 -5.05
N TYR A 201 1.62 7.23 -5.55
CA TYR A 201 0.62 8.24 -5.89
C TYR A 201 0.90 8.75 -7.30
N ALA A 202 0.10 8.32 -8.27
CA ALA A 202 0.36 8.49 -9.69
C ALA A 202 -0.71 9.30 -10.44
N HIS A 203 -0.40 9.61 -11.70
CA HIS A 203 -1.17 10.46 -12.62
C HIS A 203 -1.34 11.90 -12.14
N LEU A 204 -0.47 12.37 -11.25
CA LEU A 204 -0.53 13.72 -10.68
C LEU A 204 -0.41 14.80 -11.77
N SER A 205 -1.01 15.96 -11.58
CA SER A 205 -0.72 17.15 -12.39
C SER A 205 0.55 17.85 -11.93
N ARG A 206 0.85 17.78 -10.63
CA ARG A 206 2.12 18.18 -10.02
C ARG A 206 2.35 17.49 -8.67
N VAL A 207 3.60 17.46 -8.24
CA VAL A 207 4.01 17.22 -6.85
C VAL A 207 3.99 18.55 -6.09
N GLU A 208 3.68 18.53 -4.80
CA GLU A 208 3.59 19.76 -4.01
C GLU A 208 4.99 20.23 -3.57
N ALA A 209 5.28 21.53 -3.71
CA ALA A 209 6.55 22.09 -3.28
C ALA A 209 6.60 22.28 -1.75
N PRO A 210 7.77 22.13 -1.09
CA PRO A 210 9.10 21.85 -1.63
C PRO A 210 9.49 20.34 -1.55
N LEU A 211 8.54 19.42 -1.74
CA LEU A 211 8.80 17.98 -1.58
C LEU A 211 9.81 17.45 -2.60
N LYS A 212 10.78 16.72 -2.09
CA LYS A 212 11.85 16.05 -2.85
C LYS A 212 12.20 14.73 -2.16
N VAL A 213 12.98 13.88 -2.84
CA VAL A 213 13.52 12.66 -2.21
C VAL A 213 14.26 13.02 -0.91
N GLY A 214 13.97 12.27 0.16
CA GLY A 214 14.45 12.55 1.51
C GLY A 214 13.51 13.39 2.38
N SER A 215 12.49 14.06 1.82
CA SER A 215 11.50 14.80 2.61
C SER A 215 10.67 13.86 3.49
N ALA A 216 10.65 14.13 4.80
CA ALA A 216 9.67 13.53 5.70
C ALA A 216 8.27 14.10 5.43
N VAL A 217 7.24 13.26 5.53
CA VAL A 217 5.83 13.65 5.40
C VAL A 217 4.99 13.06 6.53
N LYS A 218 4.00 13.81 6.99
CA LYS A 218 3.01 13.36 7.98
C LYS A 218 1.75 12.83 7.29
N VAL A 219 1.04 11.94 7.96
CA VAL A 219 -0.28 11.47 7.54
C VAL A 219 -1.23 12.66 7.31
N GLY A 220 -1.97 12.65 6.20
CA GLY A 220 -2.85 13.75 5.79
C GLY A 220 -2.13 14.98 5.21
N GLN A 221 -0.80 15.02 5.14
CA GLN A 221 -0.08 16.12 4.52
C GLN A 221 -0.32 16.17 3.00
N PRO A 222 -0.58 17.35 2.39
CA PRO A 222 -0.60 17.51 0.94
C PRO A 222 0.72 17.09 0.30
N ILE A 223 0.66 16.23 -0.72
CA ILE A 223 1.85 15.77 -1.47
C ILE A 223 1.78 16.04 -2.98
N GLY A 224 0.62 16.44 -3.48
CA GLY A 224 0.46 16.84 -4.87
C GLY A 224 -0.97 17.19 -5.23
N ARG A 225 -1.19 17.40 -6.52
CA ARG A 225 -2.52 17.61 -7.11
C ARG A 225 -2.82 16.49 -8.08
N MET A 226 -4.05 15.98 -8.02
CA MET A 226 -4.56 14.98 -8.96
C MET A 226 -4.42 15.47 -10.41
N GLY A 227 -4.36 14.55 -11.37
CA GLY A 227 -4.20 14.87 -12.78
C GLY A 227 -4.65 13.75 -13.70
N ASN A 228 -4.09 13.76 -14.90
CA ASN A 228 -4.30 12.77 -15.96
C ASN A 228 -2.98 12.48 -16.70
N THR A 229 -1.83 12.66 -16.04
CA THR A 229 -0.52 12.49 -16.68
C THR A 229 -0.19 11.01 -16.87
N SER A 230 0.38 10.65 -18.02
CA SER A 230 0.77 9.27 -18.34
C SER A 230 1.82 9.24 -19.45
N GLY A 231 2.73 8.28 -19.40
CA GLY A 231 3.70 7.99 -20.46
C GLY A 231 3.26 6.82 -21.32
N GLY A 232 3.43 6.91 -22.64
CA GLY A 232 3.08 5.86 -23.61
C GLY A 232 1.58 5.69 -23.90
N TYR A 233 0.69 6.42 -23.21
CA TYR A 233 -0.74 6.50 -23.49
C TYR A 233 -1.32 7.83 -22.97
N ARG A 234 -2.58 8.13 -23.31
CA ARG A 234 -3.32 9.32 -22.84
C ARG A 234 -4.46 8.93 -21.90
N ILE A 235 -4.55 9.61 -20.77
CA ILE A 235 -5.75 9.63 -19.92
C ILE A 235 -6.56 10.89 -20.29
N PRO A 236 -7.81 10.76 -20.80
CA PRO A 236 -8.71 11.88 -21.00
C PRO A 236 -9.06 12.60 -19.68
N LEU A 237 -9.37 13.90 -19.74
CA LEU A 237 -9.59 14.72 -18.55
C LEU A 237 -10.79 14.25 -17.73
N GLU A 238 -11.86 13.81 -18.37
CA GLU A 238 -13.04 13.22 -17.74
C GLU A 238 -12.75 11.91 -17.00
N ARG A 239 -11.61 11.25 -17.29
CA ARG A 239 -11.08 10.10 -16.54
C ARG A 239 -9.89 10.45 -15.64
N ALA A 240 -9.62 11.73 -15.37
CA ALA A 240 -8.58 12.14 -14.44
C ALA A 240 -8.82 11.54 -13.03
N HIS A 241 -7.78 10.93 -12.46
CA HIS A 241 -7.83 10.19 -11.20
C HIS A 241 -6.47 10.21 -10.50
N LEU A 242 -6.47 9.87 -9.21
CA LEU A 242 -5.29 9.41 -8.51
C LEU A 242 -5.20 7.89 -8.69
N HIS A 243 -4.11 7.37 -9.23
CA HIS A 243 -3.80 5.96 -9.09
C HIS A 243 -2.99 5.75 -7.80
N PHE A 244 -3.46 4.86 -6.93
CA PHE A 244 -2.94 4.66 -5.58
C PHE A 244 -2.64 3.19 -5.27
N GLU A 245 -1.41 2.92 -4.84
CA GLU A 245 -0.95 1.58 -4.42
C GLU A 245 -0.44 1.60 -2.97
N ILE A 246 -0.52 0.45 -2.28
CA ILE A 246 0.25 0.14 -1.07
C ILE A 246 0.84 -1.26 -1.24
N GLY A 247 2.10 -1.48 -0.84
CA GLY A 247 2.72 -2.79 -1.00
C GLY A 247 4.13 -2.96 -0.45
N LEU A 248 4.80 -3.99 -0.95
CA LEU A 248 6.18 -4.36 -0.62
C LEU A 248 7.10 -4.21 -1.84
N ARG A 249 8.39 -3.98 -1.57
CA ARG A 249 9.45 -3.84 -2.57
C ARG A 249 10.32 -5.09 -2.57
N LEU A 250 10.46 -5.74 -3.73
CA LEU A 250 11.10 -7.05 -3.84
C LEU A 250 12.59 -6.99 -3.52
N THR A 251 13.35 -6.05 -4.10
CA THR A 251 14.80 -5.98 -3.90
C THR A 251 15.39 -4.56 -3.88
N ASP A 252 16.52 -4.35 -3.19
CA ASP A 252 17.39 -3.16 -3.35
C ASP A 252 18.28 -3.29 -4.60
N HIS A 253 18.53 -4.52 -5.08
CA HIS A 253 19.42 -4.83 -6.21
C HIS A 253 18.69 -4.82 -7.57
N PHE A 254 17.55 -4.12 -7.69
CA PHE A 254 16.71 -4.14 -8.88
C PHE A 254 17.44 -3.72 -10.15
N GLN A 255 18.32 -2.71 -10.09
CA GLN A 255 19.06 -2.26 -11.27
C GLN A 255 19.91 -3.38 -11.87
N ALA A 256 20.64 -4.12 -11.03
CA ALA A 256 21.47 -5.24 -11.47
C ALA A 256 20.62 -6.38 -12.09
N TRP A 257 19.37 -6.57 -11.67
CA TRP A 257 18.44 -7.47 -12.37
C TRP A 257 17.99 -6.89 -13.72
N TYR A 258 17.57 -5.63 -13.74
CA TYR A 258 17.10 -4.92 -14.94
C TYR A 258 18.13 -4.96 -16.08
N ASP A 259 19.41 -4.72 -15.75
CA ASP A 259 20.51 -4.73 -16.72
C ASP A 259 20.72 -6.13 -17.34
N ARG A 260 20.55 -7.21 -16.56
CA ARG A 260 20.60 -8.60 -17.07
C ARG A 260 19.46 -8.92 -18.03
N ARG A 261 18.30 -8.27 -17.91
CA ARG A 261 17.13 -8.49 -18.79
C ARG A 261 17.26 -7.80 -20.16
N LYS A 262 18.25 -6.93 -20.37
CA LYS A 262 18.54 -6.24 -21.66
C LYS A 262 17.32 -5.52 -22.25
N PHE A 263 16.56 -4.80 -21.41
CA PHE A 263 15.46 -3.96 -21.90
C PHE A 263 15.96 -2.85 -22.84
N THR A 264 15.15 -2.48 -23.83
CA THR A 264 15.46 -1.40 -24.78
C THR A 264 15.32 0.00 -24.17
N SER A 265 14.55 0.13 -23.09
CA SER A 265 14.42 1.37 -22.31
C SER A 265 15.43 1.40 -21.16
N LYS A 266 15.80 2.62 -20.74
CA LYS A 266 16.61 2.83 -19.53
C LYS A 266 15.70 2.83 -18.30
N ASN A 267 16.13 2.20 -17.21
CA ASN A 267 15.44 2.35 -15.93
C ASN A 267 15.66 3.76 -15.34
N ARG A 268 14.64 4.61 -15.42
CA ARG A 268 14.67 5.97 -14.86
C ARG A 268 14.26 6.03 -13.38
N HIS A 269 13.80 4.91 -12.82
CA HIS A 269 13.12 4.86 -11.52
C HIS A 269 13.95 4.16 -10.43
N GLY A 270 15.16 3.70 -10.78
CA GLY A 270 16.04 2.95 -9.89
C GLY A 270 15.30 1.76 -9.25
N LYS A 271 15.43 1.61 -7.93
CA LYS A 271 14.74 0.56 -7.16
C LYS A 271 13.25 0.80 -6.92
N TYR A 272 12.69 1.94 -7.34
CA TYR A 272 11.25 2.27 -7.24
C TYR A 272 10.55 2.21 -8.61
N ASN A 273 11.11 1.43 -9.53
CA ASN A 273 10.44 0.98 -10.74
C ASN A 273 9.26 0.06 -10.38
N GLY A 274 8.10 0.22 -11.03
CA GLY A 274 6.90 -0.59 -10.76
C GLY A 274 7.10 -2.10 -10.92
N MET A 275 8.08 -2.56 -11.71
CA MET A 275 8.42 -3.99 -11.80
C MET A 275 9.04 -4.57 -10.52
N ASN A 276 9.50 -3.71 -9.60
CA ASN A 276 10.07 -4.07 -8.29
C ASN A 276 9.08 -3.90 -7.14
N LEU A 277 7.91 -3.33 -7.41
CA LEU A 277 6.87 -3.01 -6.45
C LEU A 277 5.74 -4.02 -6.62
N VAL A 278 5.26 -4.58 -5.51
CA VAL A 278 4.14 -5.53 -5.51
C VAL A 278 3.11 -5.04 -4.53
N GLY A 279 1.94 -4.69 -5.07
CA GLY A 279 0.83 -4.14 -4.32
C GLY A 279 -0.02 -5.22 -3.66
N PHE A 280 -0.74 -4.83 -2.62
CA PHE A 280 -1.90 -5.56 -2.11
C PHE A 280 -3.14 -4.67 -2.18
N ASP A 281 -4.34 -5.25 -2.12
CA ASP A 281 -5.60 -4.51 -2.25
C ASP A 281 -5.72 -3.39 -1.19
N PRO A 282 -5.66 -2.11 -1.59
CA PRO A 282 -5.77 -1.00 -0.65
C PRO A 282 -7.19 -0.90 -0.06
N LEU A 283 -8.26 -1.24 -0.80
CA LEU A 283 -9.62 -1.17 -0.28
C LEU A 283 -9.85 -2.21 0.82
N ALA A 284 -9.34 -3.44 0.63
CA ALA A 284 -9.39 -4.46 1.67
C ALA A 284 -8.51 -4.10 2.88
N PHE A 285 -7.34 -3.48 2.67
CA PHE A 285 -6.48 -2.98 3.75
C PHE A 285 -7.19 -1.91 4.61
N TYR A 286 -7.72 -0.86 3.98
CA TYR A 286 -8.45 0.21 4.69
C TYR A 286 -9.73 -0.31 5.36
N ARG A 287 -10.47 -1.24 4.75
CA ARG A 287 -11.64 -1.87 5.38
C ARG A 287 -11.26 -2.65 6.63
N SER A 288 -10.16 -3.41 6.60
CA SER A 288 -9.65 -4.15 7.76
C SER A 288 -9.14 -3.23 8.87
N TYR A 289 -8.50 -2.11 8.51
CA TYR A 289 -8.10 -1.07 9.45
C TYR A 289 -9.31 -0.39 10.11
N ASN A 290 -10.30 0.06 9.31
CA ASN A 290 -11.53 0.67 9.82
C ASN A 290 -12.33 -0.29 10.72
N ALA A 291 -12.31 -1.59 10.41
CA ALA A 291 -12.90 -2.65 11.24
C ALA A 291 -12.06 -3.03 12.47
N LYS A 292 -10.95 -2.31 12.75
CA LYS A 292 -9.99 -2.53 13.86
C LYS A 292 -9.35 -3.92 13.87
N LYS A 293 -9.36 -4.64 12.73
CA LYS A 293 -8.74 -5.96 12.55
C LYS A 293 -7.24 -5.89 12.27
N VAL A 294 -6.75 -4.71 11.87
CA VAL A 294 -5.36 -4.45 11.47
C VAL A 294 -4.88 -3.19 12.20
N LYS A 295 -3.78 -3.31 12.94
CA LYS A 295 -3.08 -2.20 13.62
C LYS A 295 -1.76 -1.85 12.93
N HIS A 296 -1.12 -2.81 12.27
CA HIS A 296 0.08 -2.64 11.44
C HIS A 296 0.00 -3.48 10.16
N PRO A 297 0.80 -3.18 9.12
CA PRO A 297 0.81 -3.95 7.87
C PRO A 297 1.01 -5.47 8.04
N ILE A 298 1.74 -5.90 9.09
CA ILE A 298 1.96 -7.32 9.39
C ILE A 298 0.66 -8.07 9.66
N ASP A 299 -0.31 -7.46 10.34
CA ASP A 299 -1.60 -8.10 10.67
C ASP A 299 -2.39 -8.41 9.40
N TYR A 300 -2.36 -7.48 8.44
CA TYR A 300 -3.00 -7.65 7.16
C TYR A 300 -2.32 -8.73 6.32
N LEU A 301 -0.98 -8.68 6.19
CA LEU A 301 -0.22 -9.68 5.44
C LEU A 301 -0.40 -11.09 6.04
N ALA A 302 -0.43 -11.21 7.36
CA ALA A 302 -0.69 -12.48 8.06
C ALA A 302 -2.14 -12.98 7.85
N SER A 303 -3.11 -12.10 7.60
CA SER A 303 -4.49 -12.47 7.29
C SER A 303 -4.73 -12.95 5.86
N LEU A 304 -3.77 -12.73 4.94
CA LEU A 304 -3.89 -13.13 3.54
C LEU A 304 -3.70 -14.65 3.37
N PRO A 305 -4.50 -15.32 2.51
CA PRO A 305 -4.36 -16.75 2.27
C PRO A 305 -3.05 -17.05 1.55
N GLN A 306 -2.37 -18.14 1.95
CA GLN A 306 -1.19 -18.63 1.26
C GLN A 306 -1.60 -19.32 -0.06
N VAL A 307 -1.18 -18.73 -1.19
CA VAL A 307 -1.55 -19.17 -2.54
C VAL A 307 -0.50 -20.10 -3.14
N ALA A 308 0.79 -19.83 -2.91
CA ALA A 308 1.88 -20.67 -3.37
C ALA A 308 3.06 -20.67 -2.38
N VAL A 309 3.71 -21.82 -2.23
CA VAL A 309 5.02 -21.91 -1.55
C VAL A 309 6.03 -22.48 -2.54
N VAL A 310 7.14 -21.78 -2.74
CA VAL A 310 8.22 -22.18 -3.65
C VAL A 310 9.52 -22.33 -2.89
N ARG A 311 10.12 -23.53 -2.93
CA ARG A 311 11.50 -23.75 -2.53
C ARG A 311 12.43 -23.35 -3.66
N ALA A 312 13.49 -22.63 -3.32
CA ALA A 312 14.43 -22.11 -4.29
C ALA A 312 15.87 -22.14 -3.77
N LYS A 313 16.82 -22.34 -4.68
CA LYS A 313 18.24 -22.15 -4.39
C LYS A 313 18.60 -20.67 -4.41
N SER A 314 19.42 -20.22 -3.47
CA SER A 314 20.21 -19.00 -3.61
C SER A 314 21.52 -19.14 -2.86
N THR A 315 22.62 -18.66 -3.43
CA THR A 315 23.93 -18.56 -2.77
C THR A 315 24.07 -17.28 -1.94
N ARG A 316 23.04 -16.43 -1.94
CA ARG A 316 22.98 -15.16 -1.23
C ARG A 316 21.81 -15.18 -0.27
N ILE A 317 21.97 -14.58 0.91
CA ILE A 317 20.84 -14.28 1.77
C ILE A 317 19.93 -13.27 1.03
N PRO A 318 18.64 -13.56 0.80
CA PRO A 318 17.70 -12.66 0.16
C PRO A 318 17.65 -11.30 0.85
N ASP A 319 17.71 -10.26 0.03
CA ASP A 319 17.61 -8.89 0.51
C ASP A 319 16.22 -8.60 1.10
N PHE A 320 15.17 -9.25 0.60
CA PHE A 320 13.83 -9.25 1.20
C PHE A 320 13.82 -9.73 2.66
N ALA A 321 14.52 -10.85 2.95
CA ALA A 321 14.58 -11.41 4.30
C ALA A 321 15.29 -10.48 5.30
N ARG A 322 16.33 -9.75 4.85
CA ARG A 322 16.98 -8.70 5.67
C ARG A 322 16.13 -7.45 5.84
N ARG A 323 15.46 -6.97 4.78
CA ARG A 323 14.64 -5.75 4.82
C ARG A 323 13.39 -5.92 5.68
N TYR A 324 12.78 -7.10 5.61
CA TYR A 324 11.51 -7.39 6.27
C TYR A 324 11.69 -8.55 7.27
N PRO A 325 12.37 -8.34 8.42
CA PRO A 325 12.60 -9.39 9.39
C PRO A 325 11.29 -9.97 9.96
N ALA A 326 10.20 -9.19 10.03
CA ALA A 326 8.88 -9.71 10.40
C ALA A 326 8.24 -10.66 9.36
N LEU A 327 8.80 -10.73 8.14
CA LEU A 327 8.38 -11.64 7.06
C LEU A 327 9.45 -12.73 6.80
N SER A 328 10.32 -13.01 7.78
CA SER A 328 11.33 -14.07 7.69
C SER A 328 11.57 -14.71 9.06
N SER A 329 11.97 -15.98 9.07
CA SER A 329 12.58 -16.64 10.23
C SER A 329 14.11 -16.59 10.23
N TYR A 330 14.73 -15.92 9.25
CA TYR A 330 16.18 -15.76 9.21
C TYR A 330 16.68 -14.82 10.32
N ASP A 331 17.46 -15.35 11.25
CA ASP A 331 17.93 -14.66 12.46
C ASP A 331 19.30 -13.97 12.30
N GLY A 332 19.91 -14.06 11.11
CA GLY A 332 21.24 -13.52 10.84
C GLY A 332 22.41 -14.41 11.27
N LYS A 333 22.15 -15.58 11.90
CA LYS A 333 23.20 -16.40 12.55
C LYS A 333 23.54 -17.65 11.74
N GLY A 334 24.66 -18.27 12.11
CA GLY A 334 25.14 -19.51 11.51
C GLY A 334 25.58 -19.38 10.05
N ARG A 335 25.63 -20.52 9.35
CA ARG A 335 26.00 -20.58 7.93
C ARG A 335 24.85 -20.05 7.07
N ALA A 336 25.18 -19.20 6.09
CA ALA A 336 24.21 -18.67 5.13
C ALA A 336 23.38 -19.80 4.47
N PRO A 337 22.03 -19.78 4.57
CA PRO A 337 21.18 -20.79 3.96
C PRO A 337 21.28 -20.80 2.43
N THR A 338 21.42 -21.99 1.85
CA THR A 338 21.50 -22.20 0.38
C THR A 338 20.15 -22.50 -0.26
N LEU A 339 19.13 -22.79 0.55
CA LEU A 339 17.75 -23.05 0.17
C LEU A 339 16.82 -22.14 0.96
N TRP A 340 15.83 -21.59 0.27
CA TRP A 340 14.84 -20.65 0.80
C TRP A 340 13.45 -21.06 0.39
N ASP A 341 12.51 -21.03 1.33
CA ASP A 341 11.08 -21.23 1.07
C ASP A 341 10.39 -19.86 1.04
N VAL A 342 9.81 -19.52 -0.11
CA VAL A 342 9.10 -18.26 -0.31
C VAL A 342 7.60 -18.53 -0.39
N THR A 343 6.85 -17.95 0.55
CA THR A 343 5.40 -18.05 0.63
C THR A 343 4.76 -16.82 0.02
N PHE A 344 3.86 -17.01 -0.93
CA PHE A 344 3.17 -15.96 -1.68
C PHE A 344 1.66 -15.96 -1.39
N GLY A 345 1.10 -14.77 -1.24
CA GLY A 345 -0.33 -14.53 -1.12
C GLY A 345 -1.02 -14.24 -2.46
N PRO A 346 -2.25 -13.69 -2.43
CA PRO A 346 -2.97 -13.28 -3.64
C PRO A 346 -2.12 -12.38 -4.54
N ALA A 347 -2.25 -12.58 -5.86
CA ALA A 347 -1.52 -11.83 -6.89
C ALA A 347 0.02 -11.82 -6.78
N GLY A 348 0.62 -12.67 -5.93
CA GLY A 348 2.07 -12.84 -5.84
C GLY A 348 2.75 -11.89 -4.84
N ILE A 349 2.01 -11.25 -3.94
CA ILE A 349 2.60 -10.55 -2.79
C ILE A 349 3.42 -11.55 -1.94
N PRO A 350 4.72 -11.32 -1.67
CA PRO A 350 5.48 -12.22 -0.81
C PRO A 350 5.06 -12.02 0.65
N LEU A 351 4.57 -13.09 1.29
CA LEU A 351 4.16 -13.10 2.69
C LEU A 351 5.30 -13.54 3.61
N ARG A 352 6.14 -14.48 3.16
CA ARG A 352 7.34 -14.92 3.89
C ARG A 352 8.50 -15.28 2.96
N CYS A 353 9.73 -15.09 3.42
CA CYS A 353 10.95 -15.58 2.79
C CYS A 353 11.85 -16.18 3.87
N ASP A 354 11.74 -17.49 4.07
CA ASP A 354 12.34 -18.22 5.19
C ASP A 354 13.51 -19.10 4.69
N PRO A 355 14.54 -19.35 5.52
CA PRO A 355 15.45 -20.47 5.29
C PRO A 355 14.66 -21.77 5.20
N ALA A 356 14.98 -22.62 4.22
CA ALA A 356 14.34 -23.94 4.13
C ALA A 356 14.72 -24.81 5.35
N PRO A 357 13.84 -25.72 5.83
CA PRO A 357 14.12 -26.58 6.97
C PRO A 357 15.42 -27.39 6.83
N ALA A 358 16.07 -27.66 7.96
CA ALA A 358 17.30 -28.45 8.01
C ALA A 358 17.11 -29.84 7.38
N GLY A 359 18.16 -30.35 6.71
CA GLY A 359 18.12 -31.63 5.99
C GLY A 359 17.34 -31.62 4.67
N THR A 360 16.65 -30.53 4.32
CA THR A 360 15.98 -30.45 3.02
C THR A 360 16.97 -30.29 1.86
N SER A 361 16.63 -30.89 0.72
CA SER A 361 17.38 -30.77 -0.53
C SER A 361 16.45 -30.43 -1.70
N LEU A 362 17.04 -30.01 -2.81
CA LEU A 362 16.32 -29.73 -4.05
C LEU A 362 17.17 -30.22 -5.24
N PRO A 363 16.64 -31.09 -6.13
CA PRO A 363 17.41 -31.77 -7.16
C PRO A 363 18.38 -30.86 -7.92
N ALA A 364 19.61 -31.32 -8.17
CA ALA A 364 20.71 -30.49 -8.69
C ALA A 364 20.30 -29.60 -9.88
N LYS A 365 19.59 -30.18 -10.86
CA LYS A 365 19.11 -29.50 -12.09
C LYS A 365 17.97 -28.50 -11.89
N LEU A 366 17.24 -28.55 -10.77
CA LEU A 366 16.16 -27.60 -10.48
C LEU A 366 16.70 -26.35 -9.77
N ARG A 367 16.22 -25.17 -10.17
CA ARG A 367 16.40 -23.91 -9.42
C ARG A 367 15.26 -23.64 -8.44
N TYR A 368 14.05 -24.04 -8.83
CA TYR A 368 12.79 -23.80 -8.13
C TYR A 368 11.95 -25.08 -8.06
N GLN A 369 11.21 -25.26 -6.98
CA GLN A 369 10.20 -26.31 -6.81
C GLN A 369 8.97 -25.71 -6.14
N VAL A 370 7.80 -25.81 -6.77
CA VAL A 370 6.53 -25.44 -6.13
C VAL A 370 6.20 -26.54 -5.10
N LEU A 371 6.29 -26.22 -3.81
CA LEU A 371 5.96 -27.14 -2.72
C LEU A 371 4.44 -27.26 -2.53
N SER A 372 3.73 -26.14 -2.69
CA SER A 372 2.27 -26.11 -2.67
C SER A 372 1.72 -25.01 -3.55
N HIS A 373 0.52 -25.23 -4.09
CA HIS A 373 -0.27 -24.23 -4.79
C HIS A 373 -1.75 -24.44 -4.44
N LYS A 374 -2.35 -23.45 -3.77
CA LYS A 374 -3.73 -23.46 -3.26
C LYS A 374 -4.39 -22.11 -3.59
N ALA A 375 -4.59 -21.84 -4.88
CA ALA A 375 -5.29 -20.63 -5.31
C ALA A 375 -6.79 -20.69 -4.92
N PRO A 376 -7.32 -19.76 -4.11
CA PRO A 376 -8.76 -19.67 -3.86
C PRO A 376 -9.54 -19.44 -5.16
N PRO A 377 -10.81 -19.88 -5.24
CA PRO A 377 -11.72 -19.49 -6.33
C PRO A 377 -11.72 -17.97 -6.52
N GLY A 378 -11.59 -17.51 -7.76
CA GLY A 378 -11.50 -16.07 -8.10
C GLY A 378 -10.15 -15.40 -7.84
N CYS A 379 -9.18 -16.04 -7.17
CA CYS A 379 -7.87 -15.46 -6.87
C CYS A 379 -6.97 -15.35 -8.13
N CYS A 380 -7.16 -14.28 -8.89
CA CYS A 380 -6.26 -13.80 -9.96
C CYS A 380 -5.84 -14.83 -11.04
N SER A 381 -6.54 -15.95 -11.17
CA SER A 381 -6.13 -17.12 -11.95
C SER A 381 -5.97 -16.87 -13.45
N LYS A 382 -6.60 -15.81 -13.99
CA LYS A 382 -6.53 -15.43 -15.41
C LYS A 382 -5.32 -14.56 -15.76
N CYS A 383 -4.94 -13.59 -14.92
CA CYS A 383 -3.89 -12.60 -15.23
C CYS A 383 -2.64 -12.65 -14.33
N ARG A 384 -2.76 -13.25 -13.14
CA ARG A 384 -1.66 -13.42 -12.17
C ARG A 384 -1.73 -14.80 -11.49
N ALA A 385 -1.90 -15.85 -12.30
CA ALA A 385 -1.63 -17.22 -11.83
C ALA A 385 -0.19 -17.31 -11.33
N LEU A 386 0.02 -17.90 -10.14
CA LEU A 386 1.35 -18.02 -9.55
C LEU A 386 2.06 -19.30 -9.99
N ALA A 387 1.31 -20.38 -10.17
CA ALA A 387 1.84 -21.63 -10.72
C ALA A 387 0.98 -22.16 -11.87
N VAL A 388 1.61 -22.89 -12.78
CA VAL A 388 0.98 -23.57 -13.92
C VAL A 388 1.18 -25.07 -13.74
N ARG A 389 0.12 -25.86 -13.98
CA ARG A 389 0.21 -27.32 -13.90
C ARG A 389 0.96 -27.87 -15.11
N ARG A 390 1.96 -28.73 -14.88
CA ARG A 390 2.73 -29.45 -15.89
C ARG A 390 2.76 -30.93 -15.51
N GLY A 391 1.88 -31.72 -16.12
CA GLY A 391 1.64 -33.10 -15.72
C GLY A 391 1.05 -33.20 -14.31
N THR A 392 1.71 -33.96 -13.45
CA THR A 392 1.34 -34.14 -12.03
C THR A 392 1.83 -33.01 -11.12
N SER A 393 2.76 -32.17 -11.59
CA SER A 393 3.44 -31.15 -10.78
C SER A 393 3.03 -29.72 -11.16
N PHE A 394 3.38 -28.76 -10.31
CA PHE A 394 3.27 -27.33 -10.59
C PHE A 394 4.66 -26.72 -10.85
N ILE A 395 4.72 -25.77 -11.80
CA ILE A 395 5.89 -24.92 -12.05
C ILE A 395 5.52 -23.45 -11.83
N PRO A 396 6.47 -22.57 -11.44
CA PRO A 396 6.21 -21.13 -11.36
C PRO A 396 5.74 -20.57 -12.71
N SER A 397 4.78 -19.63 -12.68
CA SER A 397 4.43 -18.86 -13.87
C SER A 397 5.55 -17.89 -14.25
N ASN A 398 5.49 -17.28 -15.44
CA ASN A 398 6.47 -16.28 -15.87
C ASN A 398 6.55 -15.08 -14.89
N GLN A 399 5.41 -14.68 -14.31
CA GLN A 399 5.36 -13.62 -13.30
C GLN A 399 6.04 -14.07 -12.00
N LEU A 400 5.73 -15.27 -11.51
CA LEU A 400 6.34 -15.76 -10.28
C LEU A 400 7.85 -16.04 -10.45
N GLY A 401 8.28 -16.55 -11.61
CA GLY A 401 9.68 -16.70 -11.97
C GLY A 401 10.44 -15.37 -11.92
N THR A 402 9.84 -14.29 -12.42
CA THR A 402 10.38 -12.92 -12.33
C THR A 402 10.52 -12.47 -10.87
N TYR A 403 9.53 -12.73 -10.02
CA TYR A 403 9.61 -12.41 -8.59
C TYR A 403 10.66 -13.23 -7.85
N LEU A 404 10.82 -14.51 -8.19
CA LEU A 404 11.87 -15.37 -7.62
C LEU A 404 13.28 -14.89 -8.04
N GLU A 405 13.49 -14.49 -9.29
CA GLU A 405 14.73 -13.83 -9.73
C GLU A 405 15.05 -12.58 -8.90
N LEU A 406 14.06 -11.71 -8.69
CA LEU A 406 14.20 -10.46 -7.95
C LEU A 406 14.46 -10.66 -6.45
N LEU A 407 13.69 -11.52 -5.79
CA LEU A 407 13.79 -11.79 -4.35
C LEU A 407 15.12 -12.48 -3.99
N LEU A 408 15.54 -13.44 -4.81
CA LEU A 408 16.64 -14.36 -4.49
C LEU A 408 17.98 -13.96 -5.14
N GLY A 409 17.96 -13.02 -6.10
CA GLY A 409 19.15 -12.46 -6.74
C GLY A 409 19.80 -13.37 -7.80
N ASN A 410 19.01 -14.24 -8.44
CA ASN A 410 19.44 -15.35 -9.31
C ASN A 410 19.55 -15.05 -10.82
#